data_AF-A0A815SS13-F1
#
_entry.id   AF-A0A815SS13-F1
#
_cell.length_a   1.000
_cell.length_b   1.000
_cell.length_c   1.000
_cell.angle_alpha   90.00
_cell.angle_beta   90.00
_cell.angle_gamma   90.00
#
_symmetry.space_group_name_H-M   'P 1'
#
loop_
_entity.id
_entity.type
_entity.pdbx_description
1 polymer ?
#
loop_
_entity_poly.entity_id
_entity_poly.type
_entity_poly.pdbx_seq_one_letter_code
_entity_poly.pdbx_strand_id
1 'polypeptide(L)' 'MFKGCLTKFQQHPKLKQLLLSTGDRTLVEHTINDSYWGDGGDGSGR' A
#
# COMPACT_ATOMS: atom_id res chain seq x y z
N MET A 1 -6.19 10.19 -4.53
CA MET A 1 -5.51 9.21 -3.66
C MET A 1 -4.04 9.01 -4.08
N PHE A 2 -3.75 8.63 -5.33
CA PHE A 2 -2.37 8.41 -5.82
C PHE A 2 -1.36 9.54 -5.52
N LYS A 3 -1.75 10.81 -5.65
CA LYS A 3 -0.87 11.95 -5.32
C LYS A 3 -0.46 11.96 -3.84
N GLY A 4 -1.35 11.58 -2.92
CA GLY A 4 -1.05 11.52 -1.49
C GLY A 4 -0.02 10.45 -1.16
N CYS A 5 -0.20 9.24 -1.70
CA CYS A 5 0.76 8.16 -1.55
C CYS A 5 2.13 8.54 -2.15
N LEU A 6 2.14 9.12 -3.35
CA LEU A 6 3.37 9.57 -4.00
C LEU A 6 4.12 10.59 -3.13
N THR A 7 3.43 11.64 -2.66
CA THR A 7 4.04 12.67 -1.81
C THR A 7 4.59 12.07 -0.50
N LYS A 8 3.86 11.14 0.15
CA LYS A 8 4.33 10.44 1.36
C LYS A 8 5.67 9.73 1.12
N PHE A 9 5.79 8.98 0.04
CA PHE A 9 7.04 8.27 -0.25
C PHE A 9 8.14 9.21 -0.77
N GLN A 10 7.80 10.33 -1.42
CA GLN A 10 8.78 11.36 -1.79
C GLN A 10 9.36 12.09 -0.59
N GLN A 11 8.52 12.45 0.40
CA GLN A 11 8.94 13.20 1.59
C GLN A 11 9.78 12.37 2.57
N HIS A 12 9.70 11.03 2.52
CA HIS A 12 10.36 10.15 3.47
C HIS A 12 11.31 9.15 2.78
N PRO A 13 12.61 9.46 2.63
CA PRO A 13 13.56 8.62 1.89
C PRO A 13 13.68 7.17 2.39
N LYS A 14 13.57 6.95 3.71
CA LYS A 14 13.58 5.60 4.30
C LYS A 14 12.37 4.77 3.86
N LEU A 15 11.18 5.38 3.83
CA LEU A 15 9.96 4.70 3.38
C LEU A 15 10.02 4.41 1.88
N LYS A 16 10.60 5.32 1.10
CA LYS A 16 10.85 5.09 -0.33
C LYS A 16 11.76 3.88 -0.55
N GLN A 17 12.88 3.80 0.17
CA GLN A 17 13.79 2.66 0.08
C GLN A 17 13.11 1.36 0.48
N LEU A 18 12.31 1.38 1.56
CA LEU A 18 11.54 0.22 1.99
C LEU A 18 10.54 -0.23 0.90
N LEU A 19 9.78 0.71 0.33
CA LEU A 19 8.86 0.42 -0.77
C LEU A 19 9.58 -0.15 -2.00
N LEU A 20 10.72 0.42 -2.41
CA LEU A 20 11.48 -0.10 -3.55
C LEU A 20 12.07 -1.50 -3.28
N SER A 21 12.42 -1.79 -2.01
CA SER A 21 12.97 -3.09 -1.63
C SER A 21 11.98 -4.25 -1.77
N THR A 22 10.69 -3.97 -1.93
CA THR A 22 9.68 -5.02 -2.18
C THR A 22 9.74 -5.56 -3.61
N GLY A 23 10.45 -4.89 -4.51
CA GLY A 23 10.54 -5.25 -5.92
C GLY A 23 9.17 -5.30 -6.59
N ASP A 24 8.96 -6.29 -7.44
CA ASP A 24 7.73 -6.46 -8.23
C ASP A 24 6.62 -7.23 -7.48
N ARG A 25 6.75 -7.40 -6.16
CA ARG A 25 5.71 -8.09 -5.37
C ARG A 25 4.47 -7.23 -5.24
N THR A 26 3.30 -7.86 -5.36
CA THR A 26 2.02 -7.24 -5.03
C THR A 26 1.94 -6.97 -3.54
N LEU A 27 1.65 -5.73 -3.16
CA LEU A 27 1.38 -5.33 -1.77
C LEU A 27 -0.12 -5.30 -1.53
N VAL A 28 -0.57 -6.05 -0.53
CA VAL A 28 -1.97 -6.16 -0.15
C VAL A 28 -2.11 -5.74 1.31
N GLU A 29 -3.00 -4.81 1.59
CA GLU A 29 -3.42 -4.54 2.96
C GLU A 29 -4.43 -5.61 3.38
N HIS A 30 -3.99 -6.54 4.21
CA HIS A 30 -4.86 -7.59 4.72
C HIS A 30 -5.64 -7.10 5.94
N THR A 31 -6.96 -6.89 5.80
CA THR A 31 -7.81 -6.35 6.87
C THR A 31 -9.28 -6.65 6.68
N ILE A 32 -9.97 -7.07 7.74
CA ILE A 32 -11.43 -7.26 7.75
C ILE A 32 -12.22 -5.94 7.83
N ASN A 33 -11.55 -4.83 8.14
CA ASN A 33 -12.21 -3.58 8.51
C ASN A 33 -12.39 -2.62 7.32
N ASP A 34 -11.65 -2.82 6.23
CA ASP A 34 -11.68 -1.97 5.04
C ASP A 34 -11.59 -2.85 3.79
N SER A 35 -12.70 -2.95 3.06
CA SER A 35 -12.78 -3.65 1.76
C SER A 35 -12.68 -2.69 0.57
N TYR A 36 -12.49 -1.39 0.81
CA TYR A 36 -12.35 -0.39 -0.25
C TYR A 36 -10.89 -0.12 -0.58
N TRP A 37 -10.01 -0.04 0.43
CA TRP A 37 -8.56 0.10 0.24
C TRP A 37 -7.75 -1.13 0.64
N GLY A 38 -8.33 -2.00 1.46
CA GLY A 38 -7.78 -3.29 1.83
C GLY A 38 -8.54 -4.44 1.18
N ASP A 39 -8.10 -5.66 1.46
CA ASP A 39 -8.61 -6.88 0.84
C ASP A 39 -9.91 -7.42 1.48
N GLY A 40 -10.47 -6.73 2.48
CA GLY A 40 -11.67 -7.19 3.20
C GLY A 40 -11.44 -8.42 4.10
N GLY A 41 -10.21 -8.91 4.22
CA GLY A 41 -9.82 -10.06 5.03
C GLY A 41 -10.12 -11.42 4.39
N ASP A 42 -10.83 -11.42 3.27
CA ASP A 42 -11.14 -12.62 2.47
C ASP A 42 -10.63 -12.51 1.01
N GLY A 43 -9.97 -11.40 0.66
CA GLY A 43 -9.47 -11.14 -0.68
C GLY A 43 -10.51 -10.54 -1.64
N SER A 44 -11.71 -10.21 -1.16
CA SER A 44 -12.79 -9.63 -1.98
C SER A 44 -12.76 -8.10 -2.08
N GLY A 45 -11.78 -7.47 -1.41
CA GLY A 45 -11.57 -6.02 -1.45
C GLY A 45 -11.37 -5.46 -2.86
N ARG A 46 -11.58 -4.14 -3.00
CA ARG A 46 -11.58 -3.43 -4.29
C ARG A 46 -10.21 -3.05 -4.81
#